data_AF-A0A060WFM2-F1
#
_entry.id   AF-A0A060WFM2-F1
#
_cell.length_a   1.000
_cell.length_b   1.000
_cell.length_c   1.000
_cell.angle_alpha   90.00
_cell.angle_beta   90.00
_cell.angle_gamma   90.00
#
_symmetry.space_group_name_H-M   'P 1'
#
loop_
_entity.id
_entity.type
_entity.pdbx_description
1 polymer ?
#
loop_
_entity_poly.entity_id
_entity_poly.type
_entity_poly.pdbx_seq_one_letter_code
_entity_poly.pdbx_strand_id
1 'polypeptide(L)'
;MSTSNFKNKCVTQVNCIYCESLLCTRGMKAVLLADTEIELFSTDIPPNRTVDFVASCYSTESCRCKLRDIACLKCGNVVGYHVVAPCKPCLLSCNNGHFWMFNSDAVSTLNRLDVTGLNLLLWGDLPELEDSENEESESPSEEECIR
;
A
#
# COMPACT_ATOMS: atom_id res chain seq x y z
N MET A 1 -10.40 -21.26 5.62
CA MET A 1 -9.80 -19.92 5.54
C MET A 1 -10.57 -19.17 4.47
N SER A 2 -11.38 -18.18 4.83
CA SER A 2 -12.13 -17.42 3.82
C SER A 2 -11.13 -16.58 3.04
N THR A 3 -10.85 -16.96 1.81
CA THR A 3 -10.20 -16.08 0.84
C THR A 3 -11.20 -14.95 0.59
N SER A 4 -11.05 -13.85 1.32
CA SER A 4 -11.83 -12.65 1.08
C SER A 4 -11.60 -12.27 -0.38
N ASN A 5 -12.64 -12.47 -1.20
CA ASN A 5 -12.48 -12.49 -2.63
C ASN A 5 -12.46 -11.04 -3.15
N PHE A 6 -11.28 -10.41 -3.06
CA PHE A 6 -11.06 -9.05 -3.54
C PHE A 6 -11.09 -8.94 -5.06
N LYS A 7 -11.27 -10.04 -5.80
CA LYS A 7 -11.27 -10.06 -7.28
C LYS A 7 -12.32 -9.13 -7.90
N ASN A 8 -13.45 -8.93 -7.23
CA ASN A 8 -14.52 -8.07 -7.74
C ASN A 8 -14.34 -6.58 -7.37
N LYS A 9 -13.24 -6.21 -6.69
CA LYS A 9 -12.93 -4.82 -6.40
C LYS A 9 -12.43 -4.13 -7.67
N CYS A 10 -12.71 -2.83 -7.80
CA CYS A 10 -12.21 -2.04 -8.91
C CYS A 10 -10.73 -1.70 -8.71
N VAL A 11 -9.97 -1.77 -9.79
CA VAL A 11 -8.59 -1.28 -9.84
C VAL A 11 -8.63 0.23 -10.00
N THR A 12 -7.86 0.91 -9.15
CA THR A 12 -7.91 2.36 -9.02
C THR A 12 -6.54 2.96 -9.31
N GLN A 13 -6.50 4.03 -10.09
CA GLN A 13 -5.32 4.88 -10.18
C GLN A 13 -5.31 5.84 -8.98
N VAL A 14 -4.16 5.98 -8.35
CA VAL A 14 -3.96 6.85 -7.16
C VAL A 14 -2.96 7.95 -7.51
N ASN A 15 -3.36 9.20 -7.28
CA ASN A 15 -2.56 10.39 -7.57
C ASN A 15 -2.37 11.21 -6.28
N CYS A 16 -1.23 11.85 -6.13
CA CYS A 16 -0.97 12.79 -5.04
C CYS A 16 -1.91 14.00 -5.16
N ILE A 17 -2.67 14.34 -4.11
CA ILE A 17 -3.60 15.48 -4.16
C ILE A 17 -2.87 16.83 -4.22
N TYR A 18 -1.63 16.88 -3.74
CA TYR A 18 -0.85 18.11 -3.63
C TYR A 18 -0.19 18.54 -4.95
N CYS A 19 0.13 17.60 -5.84
CA CYS A 19 0.88 17.89 -7.08
C CYS A 19 0.43 17.07 -8.30
N GLU A 20 -0.67 16.35 -8.15
CA GLU A 20 -1.35 15.53 -9.18
C GLU A 20 -0.53 14.39 -9.78
N SER A 21 0.68 14.16 -9.26
CA SER A 21 1.58 13.12 -9.76
C SER A 21 0.98 11.75 -9.51
N LEU A 22 1.09 10.88 -10.51
CA LEU A 22 0.73 9.47 -10.41
C LEU A 22 1.57 8.78 -9.33
N LEU A 23 0.92 8.13 -8.36
CA LEU A 23 1.57 7.35 -7.31
C LEU A 23 1.54 5.86 -7.64
N CYS A 24 0.37 5.32 -8.01
CA CYS A 24 0.25 3.95 -8.50
C CYS A 24 -0.95 3.79 -9.44
N THR A 25 -0.93 2.73 -10.26
CA THR A 25 -2.02 2.36 -11.18
C THR A 25 -2.77 1.11 -10.76
N ARG A 26 -2.35 0.47 -9.66
CA ARG A 26 -2.93 -0.76 -9.08
C ARG A 26 -3.36 -0.51 -7.64
N GLY A 27 -4.15 0.54 -7.44
CA GLY A 27 -4.77 0.88 -6.16
C GLY A 27 -6.04 0.07 -5.89
N MET A 28 -6.24 -0.30 -4.63
CA MET A 28 -7.44 -0.94 -4.11
C MET A 28 -8.02 -0.07 -3.00
N LYS A 29 -9.30 0.29 -3.07
CA LYS A 29 -9.97 0.91 -1.93
C LYS A 29 -10.04 -0.08 -0.76
N ALA A 30 -9.60 0.36 0.41
CA ALA A 30 -9.52 -0.43 1.63
C ALA A 30 -10.04 0.39 2.83
N VAL A 31 -10.16 -0.27 3.98
CA VAL A 31 -10.48 0.36 5.27
C VAL A 31 -9.50 -0.16 6.32
N LEU A 32 -9.25 0.61 7.37
CA LEU A 32 -8.44 0.12 8.49
C LEU A 32 -9.14 -1.02 9.22
N LEU A 33 -8.37 -2.05 9.59
CA LEU A 33 -8.90 -3.18 10.36
C LEU A 33 -9.32 -2.77 11.77
N ALA A 34 -8.66 -1.76 12.34
CA ALA A 34 -8.97 -1.25 13.66
C ALA A 34 -10.13 -0.24 13.67
N ASP A 35 -10.44 0.36 12.52
CA ASP A 35 -11.49 1.37 12.37
C ASP A 35 -11.98 1.40 10.91
N THR A 36 -13.15 0.84 10.66
CA THR A 36 -13.70 0.70 9.30
C THR A 36 -14.23 1.99 8.71
N GLU A 37 -14.35 3.05 9.52
CA GLU A 37 -14.75 4.38 9.04
C GLU A 37 -13.58 5.11 8.35
N ILE A 38 -12.35 4.67 8.62
CA ILE A 38 -11.15 5.22 7.99
C ILE A 38 -10.91 4.50 6.66
N GLU A 39 -11.29 5.18 5.59
CA GLU A 39 -11.00 4.76 4.21
C GLU A 39 -9.55 5.05 3.83
N LEU A 40 -8.96 4.11 3.09
CA LEU A 40 -7.59 4.19 2.57
C LEU A 40 -7.56 3.60 1.16
N PHE A 41 -6.41 3.73 0.50
CA PHE A 41 -6.09 2.96 -0.69
C PHE A 41 -4.84 2.12 -0.45
N SER A 42 -4.74 0.95 -1.07
CA SER A 42 -3.55 0.10 -0.96
C SER A 42 -3.09 -0.44 -2.31
N THR A 43 -1.81 -0.82 -2.42
CA THR A 43 -1.23 -1.38 -3.64
C THR A 43 -0.47 -2.68 -3.34
N ASP A 44 -0.56 -3.63 -4.26
CA ASP A 44 0.18 -4.89 -4.24
C ASP A 44 1.64 -4.71 -4.69
N ILE A 45 1.93 -3.66 -5.47
CA ILE A 45 3.28 -3.35 -5.97
C ILE A 45 3.94 -2.25 -5.12
N PRO A 46 5.23 -2.41 -4.74
CA PRO A 46 6.05 -1.35 -4.18
C PRO A 46 6.14 -0.12 -5.11
N PRO A 47 5.68 1.07 -4.68
CA PRO A 47 5.70 2.30 -5.49
C PRO A 47 7.08 2.99 -5.54
N ASN A 48 8.15 2.22 -5.77
CA ASN A 48 9.56 2.63 -5.62
C ASN A 48 10.00 3.84 -6.47
N ARG A 49 9.24 4.21 -7.51
CA ARG A 49 9.56 5.33 -8.40
C ARG A 49 8.74 6.59 -8.15
N THR A 50 7.77 6.54 -7.25
CA THR A 50 6.79 7.63 -7.07
C THR A 50 6.72 8.13 -5.63
N VAL A 51 7.14 7.31 -4.66
CA VAL A 51 7.25 7.67 -3.25
C VAL A 51 8.56 7.16 -2.66
N ASP A 52 8.95 7.72 -1.53
CA ASP A 52 10.07 7.25 -0.73
C ASP A 52 9.76 7.37 0.77
N PHE A 53 10.49 6.64 1.59
CA PHE A 53 10.32 6.65 3.03
C PHE A 53 10.74 7.98 3.65
N VAL A 54 9.93 8.43 4.60
CA VAL A 54 10.27 9.59 5.44
C VAL A 54 10.13 9.21 6.91
N ALA A 55 10.86 9.95 7.74
CA ALA A 55 10.93 9.73 9.18
C ALA A 55 11.42 8.33 9.59
N SER A 56 11.51 8.15 10.91
CA SER A 56 11.81 6.86 11.54
C SER A 56 10.55 5.99 11.61
N CYS A 57 10.75 4.68 11.74
CA CYS A 57 9.63 3.78 11.97
C CYS A 57 8.94 4.07 13.32
N TYR A 58 7.64 3.87 13.38
CA TYR A 58 6.85 3.96 14.60
C TYR A 58 5.90 2.76 14.74
N SER A 59 5.40 2.52 15.94
CA SER A 59 4.43 1.46 16.21
C SER A 59 3.05 2.05 16.44
N THR A 60 2.05 1.46 15.80
CA THR A 60 0.64 1.79 16.07
C THR A 60 0.26 1.42 17.50
N GLU A 61 -0.57 2.24 18.14
CA GLU A 61 -1.03 1.97 19.50
C GLU A 61 -2.07 0.84 19.52
N SER A 62 -2.92 0.75 18.49
CA SER A 62 -4.04 -0.19 18.42
C SER A 62 -3.62 -1.64 18.15
N CYS A 63 -2.64 -1.87 17.29
CA CYS A 63 -2.24 -3.23 16.90
C CYS A 63 -0.73 -3.49 16.96
N ARG A 64 0.10 -2.50 17.34
CA ARG A 64 1.57 -2.61 17.44
C ARG A 64 2.27 -2.95 16.12
N CYS A 65 1.58 -2.88 14.98
CA CYS A 65 2.22 -2.90 13.66
C CYS A 65 3.27 -1.80 13.58
N LYS A 66 4.45 -2.13 13.05
CA LYS A 66 5.52 -1.17 12.77
C LYS A 66 5.29 -0.56 11.39
N LEU A 67 5.16 0.75 11.34
CA LEU A 67 4.89 1.52 10.13
C LEU A 67 6.06 2.48 9.85
N ARG A 68 6.13 2.94 8.61
CA ARG A 68 7.00 4.05 8.19
C ARG A 68 6.27 4.90 7.16
N ASP A 69 6.28 6.21 7.34
CA ASP A 69 5.59 7.12 6.43
C ASP A 69 6.27 7.16 5.07
N ILE A 70 5.48 7.43 4.04
CA ILE A 70 5.96 7.59 2.66
C ILE A 70 5.54 8.96 2.13
N ALA A 71 6.45 9.61 1.41
CA ALA A 71 6.23 10.91 0.80
C ALA A 71 6.32 10.83 -0.72
N CYS A 72 5.51 11.64 -1.41
CA CYS A 72 5.56 11.75 -2.86
C CYS A 72 6.92 12.31 -3.31
N LEU A 73 7.63 11.60 -4.18
CA LEU A 73 8.96 12.02 -4.67
C LEU A 73 8.93 13.34 -5.46
N LYS A 74 7.79 13.71 -6.05
CA LYS A 74 7.66 14.97 -6.80
C LYS A 74 7.48 16.21 -5.92
N CYS A 75 6.79 16.10 -4.78
CA CYS A 75 6.46 17.28 -3.96
C CYS A 75 6.85 17.19 -2.48
N GLY A 76 7.32 16.04 -2.00
CA GLY A 76 7.77 15.84 -0.62
C GLY A 76 6.67 15.71 0.44
N ASN A 77 5.40 15.88 0.08
CA ASN A 77 4.29 15.70 1.02
C ASN A 77 4.07 14.22 1.36
N VAL A 78 3.76 13.94 2.62
CA VAL A 78 3.35 12.61 3.08
C VAL A 78 2.03 12.22 2.42
N VAL A 79 1.99 11.02 1.84
CA VAL A 79 0.83 10.49 1.12
C VAL A 79 0.30 9.18 1.70
N GLY A 80 0.97 8.61 2.69
CA GLY A 80 0.59 7.35 3.30
C GLY A 80 1.71 6.72 4.10
N TYR A 81 1.67 5.40 4.24
CA TYR A 81 2.65 4.64 5.00
C TYR A 81 2.85 3.23 4.43
N HIS A 82 3.99 2.65 4.78
CA HIS A 82 4.31 1.25 4.56
C HIS A 82 4.27 0.48 5.88
N VAL A 83 3.68 -0.71 5.86
CA VAL A 83 3.69 -1.65 6.99
C VAL A 83 5.02 -2.40 6.98
N VAL A 84 6.00 -1.90 7.73
CA VAL A 84 7.33 -2.51 7.84
C VAL A 84 7.27 -3.88 8.51
N ALA A 85 6.47 -4.01 9.56
CA ALA A 85 6.26 -5.30 10.24
C ALA A 85 4.82 -5.39 10.75
N PRO A 86 3.99 -6.28 10.18
CA PRO A 86 2.64 -6.49 10.65
C PRO A 86 2.65 -7.32 11.95
N CYS A 87 1.71 -7.06 12.85
CA CYS A 87 1.53 -7.90 14.01
C CYS A 87 0.78 -9.20 13.65
N LYS A 88 0.95 -10.24 14.47
CA LYS A 88 0.28 -11.54 14.28
C LYS A 88 -1.25 -11.42 14.21
N PRO A 89 -1.94 -10.63 15.05
CA PRO A 89 -3.38 -10.42 14.92
C PRO A 89 -3.81 -9.86 13.55
N CYS A 90 -3.11 -8.85 13.03
CA CYS A 90 -3.43 -8.28 11.72
C CYS A 90 -3.18 -9.27 10.58
N LEU A 91 -2.10 -10.06 10.66
CA LEU A 91 -1.80 -11.12 9.69
C LEU A 91 -2.89 -12.21 9.66
N LEU A 92 -3.44 -12.57 10.82
CA LEU A 92 -4.48 -13.60 10.94
C LEU A 92 -5.90 -13.06 10.70
N SER A 93 -6.06 -11.75 10.62
CA SER A 93 -7.34 -11.08 10.34
C SER A 93 -7.65 -11.08 8.83
N CYS A 94 -8.86 -10.63 8.49
CA CYS A 94 -9.27 -10.44 7.10
C CYS A 94 -8.55 -9.21 6.49
N ASN A 95 -7.38 -9.42 5.89
CA ASN A 95 -6.62 -8.39 5.17
C ASN A 95 -6.51 -8.72 3.67
N ASN A 96 -6.09 -7.76 2.85
CA ASN A 96 -5.84 -7.94 1.42
C ASN A 96 -4.37 -8.25 1.09
N GLY A 97 -3.51 -8.45 2.10
CA GLY A 97 -2.10 -8.74 1.93
C GLY A 97 -1.23 -7.57 1.45
N HIS A 98 -1.80 -6.37 1.29
CA HIS A 98 -1.04 -5.21 0.83
C HIS A 98 -0.30 -4.54 2.00
N PHE A 99 0.96 -4.14 1.75
CA PHE A 99 1.81 -3.50 2.74
C PHE A 99 1.98 -1.99 2.51
N TRP A 100 1.48 -1.48 1.40
CA TRP A 100 1.59 -0.07 1.02
C TRP A 100 0.22 0.56 1.05
N MET A 101 0.06 1.58 1.88
CA MET A 101 -1.19 2.28 2.14
C MET A 101 -1.04 3.75 1.78
N PHE A 102 -2.08 4.32 1.18
CA PHE A 102 -2.23 5.74 0.89
C PHE A 102 -3.39 6.30 1.68
N ASN A 103 -3.17 7.43 2.35
CA ASN A 103 -4.20 8.08 3.14
C ASN A 103 -5.20 8.76 2.20
N SER A 104 -6.49 8.53 2.43
CA SER A 104 -7.57 9.03 1.56
C SER A 104 -7.63 10.56 1.47
N ASP A 105 -7.15 11.27 2.50
CA ASP A 105 -7.05 12.74 2.54
C ASP A 105 -5.84 13.31 1.80
N ALA A 106 -4.86 12.47 1.46
CA ALA A 106 -3.61 12.86 0.79
C ALA A 106 -3.56 12.44 -0.70
N VAL A 107 -4.59 11.73 -1.19
CA VAL A 107 -4.64 11.23 -2.57
C VAL A 107 -5.99 11.52 -3.23
N SER A 108 -5.94 11.62 -4.55
CA SER A 108 -7.12 11.58 -5.42
C SER A 108 -7.09 10.28 -6.23
N THR A 109 -8.27 9.81 -6.66
CA THR A 109 -8.39 8.50 -7.28
C THR A 109 -9.31 8.46 -8.48
N LEU A 110 -8.99 7.58 -9.43
CA LEU A 110 -9.80 7.32 -10.62
C LEU A 110 -9.90 5.81 -10.86
N ASN A 111 -11.11 5.26 -10.94
CA ASN A 111 -11.29 3.86 -11.32
C ASN A 111 -10.79 3.64 -12.75
N ARG A 112 -10.00 2.58 -12.95
CA ARG A 112 -9.48 2.22 -14.28
C ARG A 112 -10.54 1.47 -15.07
N LEU A 113 -10.54 1.69 -16.38
CA LEU A 113 -11.31 0.90 -17.31
C LEU A 113 -10.51 -0.32 -17.77
N ASP A 114 -11.22 -1.38 -18.16
CA ASP A 114 -10.63 -2.54 -18.82
C ASP A 114 -10.10 -2.19 -20.23
N VAL A 115 -9.52 -3.16 -20.93
CA VAL A 115 -8.99 -2.98 -22.30
C VAL A 115 -10.05 -2.60 -23.33
N THR A 116 -11.34 -2.82 -23.04
CA THR A 116 -12.45 -2.44 -23.92
C THR A 116 -12.82 -0.98 -23.75
N GLY A 117 -12.48 -0.37 -22.60
CA GLY A 117 -12.87 0.98 -22.25
C GLY A 117 -14.35 1.12 -21.85
N LEU A 118 -15.08 0.01 -21.73
CA LEU A 118 -16.52 0.02 -21.43
C LEU A 118 -16.83 -0.38 -19.99
N ASN A 119 -16.01 -1.23 -19.37
CA ASN A 119 -16.21 -1.66 -17.99
C ASN A 119 -15.07 -1.20 -17.09
N LEU A 120 -15.33 -1.20 -15.78
CA LEU A 120 -14.29 -1.00 -14.77
C LEU A 120 -13.37 -2.23 -14.74
N LEU A 121 -12.06 -2.00 -14.72
CA LEU A 121 -11.07 -3.04 -14.54
C LEU A 121 -11.19 -3.59 -13.11
N LEU A 122 -11.32 -4.91 -12.98
CA LEU A 122 -11.40 -5.58 -11.69
C LEU A 122 -10.06 -6.19 -11.30
N TRP A 123 -9.84 -6.33 -10.00
CA TRP A 123 -8.62 -6.93 -9.45
C TRP A 123 -8.42 -8.38 -9.89
N GLY A 124 -9.51 -9.12 -10.12
CA GLY A 124 -9.46 -10.50 -10.62
C GLY A 124 -8.96 -10.63 -12.06
N ASP A 125 -8.97 -9.53 -12.82
CA ASP A 125 -8.58 -9.49 -14.23
C ASP A 125 -7.17 -8.91 -14.43
N LEU A 126 -6.48 -8.55 -13.34
CA LEU A 126 -5.10 -8.07 -13.40
C LEU A 126 -4.15 -9.23 -13.75
N PRO A 127 -3.09 -8.97 -14.54
CA PRO A 127 -2.03 -9.94 -14.71
C PRO A 127 -1.35 -10.19 -13.35
N GLU A 128 -0.93 -11.45 -13.15
CA GLU A 128 -0.06 -11.83 -12.06
C GLU A 128 1.24 -11.01 -12.15
N LEU A 129 1.80 -10.65 -11.00
CA LEU A 129 3.09 -9.99 -10.96
C LEU A 129 4.13 -11.07 -11.29
N GLU A 130 4.95 -10.82 -12.30
CA GLU A 130 6.15 -11.62 -12.52
C GLU A 130 7.04 -11.42 -11.29
N ASP A 131 7.50 -12.53 -10.68
CA ASP A 131 8.49 -12.47 -9.61
C ASP A 131 9.76 -11.84 -10.20
N SER A 132 9.96 -10.54 -9.98
CA SER A 132 11.23 -9.89 -10.28
C SER A 132 12.25 -10.37 -9.26
N GLU A 133 12.86 -11.53 -9.51
CA GLU A 133 14.05 -12.01 -8.82
C GLU A 133 15.17 -10.95 -8.91
N ASN A 134 15.82 -10.66 -7.77
CA ASN A 134 17.03 -9.84 -7.56
C ASN A 134 16.91 -8.32 -7.76
N GLU A 135 17.05 -7.54 -6.69
CA GLU A 135 18.35 -7.04 -6.16
C GLU A 135 18.17 -6.47 -4.73
N GLU A 136 19.25 -6.50 -3.94
CA GLU A 136 19.40 -6.13 -2.51
C GLU A 136 19.09 -7.22 -1.47
N SER A 137 19.82 -8.33 -1.60
CA SER A 137 20.39 -9.01 -0.44
C SER A 137 21.52 -8.17 0.17
N GLU A 138 21.20 -7.23 1.05
CA GLU A 138 22.12 -6.76 2.09
C GLU A 138 21.38 -6.80 3.44
N SER A 139 21.54 -7.92 4.14
CA SER A 139 21.23 -8.01 5.56
C SER A 139 22.19 -7.10 6.33
N PRO A 140 21.73 -6.13 7.15
CA PRO A 140 22.57 -5.59 8.20
C PRO A 140 22.75 -6.72 9.23
N SER A 141 24.00 -7.05 9.50
CA SER A 141 24.43 -8.01 10.52
C SER A 141 23.72 -7.79 11.85
N GLU A 142 23.18 -8.87 12.42
CA GLU A 142 22.63 -8.94 13.77
C GLU A 142 23.75 -8.81 14.81
N GLU A 143 24.33 -7.62 14.99
CA GLU A 143 25.30 -7.39 16.06
C GLU A 143 25.49 -5.89 16.36
N GLU A 144 24.51 -5.27 17.02
CA GLU A 144 24.74 -4.20 18.01
C GLU A 144 23.42 -3.85 18.74
N CYS A 145 23.05 -4.69 19.71
CA CYS A 145 22.10 -4.32 20.76
C CYS A 145 22.65 -4.76 22.12
N ILE A 146 23.72 -4.09 22.56
CA ILE A 146 24.06 -3.96 23.98
C ILE A 146 24.59 -2.53 24.21
N ARG A 147 23.73 -1.65 24.73
CA ARG A 147 24.09 -0.64 25.74
C ARG A 147 22.90 -0.39 26.64
#